data_AF-A0A6L5HVH2-F1
#
_entry.id   AF-A0A6L5HVH2-F1
#
_cell.length_a   1.000
_cell.length_b   1.000
_cell.length_c   1.000
_cell.angle_alpha   90.00
_cell.angle_beta   90.00
_cell.angle_gamma   90.00
#
_symmetry.space_group_name_H-M   'P 1'
#
loop_
_entity.id
_entity.type
_entity.pdbx_description
1 polymer ?
#
loop_
_entity_poly.entity_id
_entity_poly.type
_entity_poly.pdbx_seq_one_letter_code
_entity_poly.pdbx_strand_id
1 'polypeptide(L)' 'MNANQLAAFQANGGFTPSAVAGVLLGTVFATLLLWGVWALRTAYVGWSEQRISQRQFVGVAVRFIAMYVVLTFFLLS' A
#
# COMPACT_ATOMS: atom_id res chain seq x y z
N MET A 1 -10.66 16.88 14.75
CA MET A 1 -12.07 16.43 14.83
C MET A 1 -12.56 16.73 16.23
N ASN A 2 -13.66 17.47 16.40
CA ASN A 2 -14.20 17.77 17.73
C ASN A 2 -15.19 16.69 18.20
N ALA A 3 -15.58 16.74 19.48
CA ALA A 3 -16.45 15.72 20.09
C ALA A 3 -17.81 15.62 19.39
N ASN A 4 -18.40 16.74 18.97
CA ASN A 4 -19.69 16.76 18.27
C ASN A 4 -19.60 16.09 16.89
N GLN A 5 -18.49 16.30 16.17
CA GLN A 5 -18.23 15.66 14.88
C GLN A 5 -18.03 14.14 15.03
N LEU A 6 -17.31 13.70 16.07
CA LEU A 6 -17.13 12.28 16.39
C LEU A 6 -18.46 11.60 16.70
N ALA A 7 -19.26 12.20 17.57
CA ALA A 7 -20.57 11.70 17.94
C ALA A 7 -21.52 11.63 16.73
N ALA A 8 -21.56 12.69 15.90
CA ALA A 8 -22.38 12.70 14.70
C ALA A 8 -21.95 11.63 13.68
N PHE A 9 -20.64 11.43 13.47
CA PHE A 9 -20.13 10.39 12.58
C PHE A 9 -20.54 9.00 13.07
N GLN A 10 -20.32 8.70 14.35
CA GLN A 10 -20.65 7.40 14.91
C GLN A 10 -22.16 7.15 14.92
N ALA A 11 -22.98 8.17 15.21
CA ALA A 11 -24.44 8.07 15.20
C ALA A 11 -25.01 7.77 13.81
N ASN A 12 -24.40 8.29 12.74
CA ASN A 12 -24.85 8.04 11.36
C ASN A 12 -24.23 6.77 10.75
N GLY A 13 -22.96 6.50 11.03
CA GLY A 13 -22.20 5.43 10.39
C GLY A 13 -22.18 4.10 11.15
N GLY A 14 -22.49 4.09 12.45
CA GLY A 14 -22.45 2.87 13.28
C GLY A 14 -21.05 2.36 13.65
N PHE A 15 -19.99 3.00 13.15
CA PHE A 15 -18.59 2.65 13.40
C PHE A 15 -17.78 3.88 13.82
N THR A 16 -16.65 3.66 14.50
CA THR A 16 -15.72 4.74 14.85
C THR A 16 -14.98 5.22 13.60
N PRO A 17 -14.57 6.51 13.55
CA PRO A 17 -13.70 6.99 12.47
C PRO A 17 -12.40 6.20 12.34
N SER A 18 -11.84 5.71 13.45
CA SER A 18 -10.63 4.89 13.46
C SER A 18 -10.82 3.53 12.77
N ALA A 19 -11.98 2.90 12.91
CA ALA A 19 -12.28 1.63 12.23
C ALA A 19 -12.34 1.83 10.71
N VAL A 20 -12.99 2.90 10.25
CA VAL A 20 -13.05 3.25 8.83
C VAL A 20 -11.67 3.59 8.28
N ALA A 21 -10.88 4.38 9.00
CA ALA A 21 -9.49 4.67 8.64
C ALA A 21 -8.67 3.38 8.50
N GLY A 22 -8.81 2.43 9.43
CA GLY A 22 -8.13 1.14 9.38
C GLY A 22 -8.46 0.34 8.12
N VAL A 23 -9.74 0.25 7.75
CA VAL A 23 -10.18 -0.46 6.53
C VAL A 23 -9.63 0.22 5.27
N LEU A 24 -9.69 1.56 5.22
CA LEU A 24 -9.19 2.32 4.06
C LEU A 24 -7.67 2.16 3.91
N LEU A 25 -6.92 2.31 4.99
CA LEU A 25 -5.47 2.12 5.00
C LEU A 25 -5.11 0.67 4.62
N GLY A 26 -5.80 -0.30 5.19
CA GLY A 26 -5.63 -1.72 4.84
C GLY A 26 -5.89 -1.98 3.36
N THR A 27 -6.92 -1.36 2.78
CA THR A 27 -7.24 -1.48 1.35
C THR A 27 -6.13 -0.90 0.47
N VAL A 28 -5.57 0.26 0.85
CA VAL A 28 -4.43 0.88 0.15
C VAL A 28 -3.22 -0.05 0.16
N PHE A 29 -2.84 -0.58 1.32
CA PHE A 29 -1.68 -1.47 1.43
C PHE A 29 -1.91 -2.83 0.74
N ALA A 30 -3.13 -3.39 0.83
CA ALA A 30 -3.46 -4.63 0.13
C ALA A 30 -3.33 -4.46 -1.39
N THR A 31 -3.88 -3.37 -1.93
CA THR A 31 -3.78 -3.04 -3.37
C THR A 31 -2.32 -2.85 -3.78
N LEU A 32 -1.55 -2.12 -2.98
CA LEU A 32 -0.12 -1.89 -3.21
C LEU A 32 0.68 -3.20 -3.24
N LEU A 33 0.43 -4.11 -2.29
CA LEU A 33 1.10 -5.40 -2.21
C LEU A 33 0.74 -6.31 -3.38
N LEU A 34 -0.54 -6.41 -3.74
CA LEU A 34 -0.99 -7.19 -4.90
C LEU A 34 -0.34 -6.67 -6.20
N TRP A 35 -0.31 -5.36 -6.37
CA TRP A 35 0.38 -4.72 -7.49
C TRP A 35 1.89 -5.00 -7.46
N GLY A 36 2.51 -4.92 -6.29
CA GLY A 36 3.93 -5.22 -6.08
C GLY A 36 4.31 -6.65 -6.47
N VAL A 37 3.51 -7.63 -6.07
CA VAL A 37 3.69 -9.03 -6.45
C VAL A 37 3.61 -9.19 -7.97
N TRP A 38 2.61 -8.57 -8.61
CA TRP A 38 2.49 -8.59 -10.07
C TRP A 38 3.70 -7.94 -10.77
N ALA A 39 4.16 -6.78 -10.28
CA ALA A 39 5.32 -6.07 -10.83
C ALA A 39 6.62 -6.89 -10.70
N LEU A 40 6.85 -7.48 -9.51
CA LEU A 40 8.00 -8.34 -9.26
C LEU A 40 7.96 -9.61 -10.11
N ARG A 41 6.80 -10.26 -10.24
CA ARG A 41 6.62 -11.42 -11.11
C ARG A 41 6.94 -11.09 -12.56
N THR A 42 6.45 -9.95 -13.06
CA THR A 42 6.71 -9.50 -14.43
C THR A 42 8.19 -9.22 -14.66
N ALA A 43 8.86 -8.57 -13.71
CA ALA A 43 10.29 -8.32 -13.78
C ALA A 43 11.12 -9.61 -13.66
N TYR A 44 10.70 -10.55 -12.80
CA TYR A 44 11.34 -11.86 -12.66
C TYR A 44 11.28 -12.66 -13.96
N VAL A 45 10.10 -12.76 -14.59
CA VAL A 45 9.95 -13.42 -15.89
C VAL A 45 10.86 -12.77 -16.93
N GLY A 46 10.84 -11.43 -17.03
CA GLY A 46 11.70 -10.71 -17.96
C GLY A 46 13.21 -10.93 -17.71
N TRP A 47 13.63 -11.08 -16.46
CA TRP A 47 15.01 -11.39 -16.12
C TRP A 47 15.37 -12.84 -16.48
N SER A 48 14.48 -13.80 -16.18
CA SER A 48 14.68 -15.22 -16.51
C SER A 48 14.76 -15.47 -18.01
N GLU A 49 14.02 -14.71 -18.81
CA GLU A 49 14.05 -14.73 -20.28
C GLU A 49 15.19 -13.86 -20.86
N GLN A 50 16.10 -13.34 -20.03
CA GLN A 50 17.22 -12.47 -20.43
C GLN A 50 16.80 -11.18 -21.19
N ARG A 51 15.53 -10.76 -21.04
CA ARG A 51 14.99 -9.54 -21.66
C ARG A 51 15.35 -8.28 -20.88
N ILE A 52 15.64 -8.42 -19.59
CA ILE A 52 16.14 -7.35 -18.73
C ILE A 52 17.37 -7.83 -17.94
N SER A 53 18.27 -6.89 -17.64
CA SER A 53 19.45 -7.14 -16.80
C SER A 53 19.07 -7.31 -15.33
N GLN A 54 19.95 -7.99 -14.57
CA GLN A 54 19.82 -8.10 -13.12
C GLN A 54 19.70 -6.73 -12.42
N ARG A 55 20.44 -5.71 -12.90
CA ARG A 55 20.38 -4.35 -12.36
C ARG A 55 18.99 -3.72 -12.54
N GLN A 56 18.32 -3.98 -13.67
CA GLN A 56 16.95 -3.50 -13.89
C GLN A 56 15.96 -4.23 -12.98
N PHE A 57 16.09 -5.54 -12.80
CA PHE A 57 15.26 -6.32 -11.87
C PHE A 57 15.39 -5.82 -10.43
N VAL A 58 16.63 -5.67 -9.93
CA VAL A 58 16.90 -5.12 -8.59
C VAL A 58 16.34 -3.70 -8.46
N GLY A 59 16.45 -2.89 -9.51
CA GLY A 59 15.87 -1.54 -9.54
C GLY A 59 14.35 -1.53 -9.33
N VAL A 60 13.62 -2.49 -9.92
CA VAL A 60 12.17 -2.63 -9.69
C VAL A 60 11.89 -3.01 -8.24
N ALA A 61 12.62 -3.98 -7.70
CA ALA A 61 12.45 -4.43 -6.31
C ALA A 61 12.71 -3.30 -5.30
N VAL A 62 13.81 -2.56 -5.46
CA VAL A 62 14.15 -1.43 -4.59
C VAL A 62 13.10 -0.33 -4.66
N ARG A 63 12.60 0.03 -5.85
CA ARG A 63 11.54 1.04 -6.00
C ARG A 63 10.25 0.63 -5.30
N PHE A 64 9.86 -0.64 -5.42
CA PHE A 64 8.69 -1.16 -4.74
C PHE A 64 8.86 -1.09 -3.21
N ILE A 65 10.00 -1.55 -2.68
CA ILE A 65 10.31 -1.51 -1.25
C ILE A 65 10.32 -0.06 -0.75
N ALA A 66 10.98 0.84 -1.46
CA ALA A 66 11.04 2.26 -1.09
C ALA A 66 9.64 2.88 -1.04
N MET A 67 8.78 2.63 -2.04
CA MET A 67 7.41 3.11 -2.03
C MET A 67 6.60 2.52 -0.86
N TYR A 68 6.74 1.22 -0.58
CA TYR A 68 6.07 0.59 0.56
C TYR A 68 6.50 1.19 1.90
N VAL A 69 7.80 1.40 2.12
CA VAL A 69 8.35 2.00 3.35
C VAL A 69 7.89 3.45 3.50
N VAL A 70 7.97 4.26 2.44
CA VAL A 70 7.55 5.66 2.44
C VAL A 70 6.07 5.78 2.77
N LEU A 71 5.22 4.98 2.13
CA LEU A 71 3.78 4.98 2.43
C LEU A 71 3.47 4.47 3.83
N THR A 72 4.18 3.43 4.30
CA THR A 72 4.03 2.93 5.68
C THR A 72 4.35 4.02 6.69
N PHE A 73 5.45 4.74 6.51
CA PHE A 73 5.80 5.87 7.35
C PHE A 73 4.69 6.93 7.29
N PHE A 74 4.42 7.54 6.14
CA PHE A 74 3.48 8.66 6.06
C PHE A 74 2.03 8.33 6.44
N LEU A 75 1.59 7.09 6.28
CA LEU A 75 0.19 6.71 6.53
C LEU A 75 -0.05 6.07 7.89
N LEU A 76 0.97 5.51 8.55
CA LEU A 76 0.84 4.82 9.83
C LEU A 76 1.62 5.48 10.99
N SER A 77 2.47 6.48 10.73
CA SER A 77 3.13 7.31 11.75
C SER A 77 2.26 8.49 12.17
#